data_AF-A0A242CYC3-F1
#
_entry.id   AF-A0A242CYC3-F1
#
_cell.length_a   1.000
_cell.length_b   1.000
_cell.length_c   1.000
_cell.angle_alpha   90.00
_cell.angle_beta   90.00
_cell.angle_gamma   90.00
#
_symmetry.space_group_name_H-M   'P 1'
#
loop_
_entity.id
_entity.type
_entity.pdbx_description
1 polymer ?
#
loop_
_entity_poly.entity_id
_entity_poly.type
_entity_poly.pdbx_seq_one_letter_code
_entity_poly.pdbx_strand_id
1 'polypeptide(L)' 'MIMKINKSKAINDAVISTARMEGIEEVKREVALRLLKMNFPIEKIVEATELDSETIKKIESEHK' A
#
# COMPACT_ATOMS: atom_id res chain seq x y z
N MET A 1 16.25 38.32 -12.07
CA MET A 1 15.71 37.02 -12.55
C MET A 1 14.64 36.57 -11.57
N ILE A 2 13.37 36.50 -11.99
CA ILE A 2 12.29 35.96 -11.16
C ILE A 2 11.95 34.59 -11.75
N MET A 3 12.33 33.52 -11.06
CA MET A 3 11.93 32.16 -11.42
C MET A 3 10.41 32.05 -11.25
N LYS A 4 9.68 31.97 -12.36
CA LYS A 4 8.26 31.61 -12.37
C LYS A 4 8.17 30.11 -12.10
N ILE A 5 8.01 29.72 -10.84
CA ILE A 5 7.69 28.34 -10.50
C ILE A 5 6.28 28.07 -11.03
N ASN A 6 6.18 27.20 -12.04
CA ASN A 6 4.90 26.71 -12.55
C ASN A 6 4.23 25.83 -11.47
N LYS A 7 3.50 26.46 -10.54
CA LYS A 7 2.76 25.81 -9.43
C LYS A 7 1.95 24.58 -9.88
N SER A 8 1.40 24.62 -11.10
CA SER A 8 0.59 23.53 -11.66
C SER A 8 1.37 22.21 -11.83
N LYS A 9 2.67 22.26 -12.18
CA LYS A 9 3.48 21.04 -12.36
C LYS A 9 3.81 20.38 -11.03
N ALA A 10 4.14 21.18 -10.00
CA ALA A 10 4.44 20.68 -8.67
C ALA A 10 3.25 20.01 -7.99
N ILE A 11 2.03 20.53 -8.21
CA ILE A 11 0.80 19.91 -7.69
C ILE A 11 0.55 18.57 -8.39
N ASN A 12 0.71 18.51 -9.71
CA ASN A 12 0.45 17.29 -10.47
C ASN A 12 1.45 16.16 -10.12
N ASP A 13 2.74 16.49 -9.97
CA ASP A 13 3.76 15.55 -9.47
C ASP A 13 3.44 15.02 -8.06
N ALA A 14 2.97 15.90 -7.15
CA ALA A 14 2.57 15.49 -5.82
C ALA A 14 1.34 14.56 -5.84
N VAL A 15 0.33 14.86 -6.65
CA VAL A 15 -0.89 14.04 -6.80
C VAL A 15 -0.58 12.66 -7.40
N ILE A 16 0.31 12.60 -8.39
CA ILE A 16 0.75 11.32 -8.98
C ILE A 16 1.56 10.51 -7.97
N SER A 17 2.40 11.17 -7.17
CA SER A 17 3.17 10.53 -6.10
C SER A 17 2.27 9.96 -5.00
N THR A 18 1.21 10.67 -4.59
CA THR A 18 0.25 10.16 -3.60
C THR A 18 -0.57 9.01 -4.15
N ALA A 19 -1.10 9.13 -5.37
CA ALA A 19 -1.91 8.07 -6.00
C ALA A 19 -1.10 6.77 -6.20
N ARG A 20 0.20 6.89 -6.51
CA ARG A 20 1.10 5.73 -6.63
C ARG A 20 1.35 5.05 -5.29
N MET A 21 1.48 5.83 -4.21
CA MET A 21 1.72 5.31 -2.87
C MET A 21 0.47 4.60 -2.33
N GLU A 22 -0.71 5.20 -2.51
CA GLU A 22 -2.01 4.58 -2.17
C GLU A 22 -2.25 3.28 -2.94
N GLY A 23 -1.95 3.26 -4.25
CA GLY A 23 -2.06 2.04 -5.05
C GLY A 23 -1.12 0.92 -4.61
N ILE A 24 0.09 1.24 -4.13
CA ILE A 24 1.03 0.23 -3.60
C ILE A 24 0.52 -0.36 -2.29
N GLU A 25 -0.01 0.47 -1.39
CA GLU A 25 -0.58 -0.02 -0.12
C GLU A 25 -1.82 -0.89 -0.34
N GLU A 26 -2.70 -0.51 -1.26
CA GLU A 26 -3.88 -1.30 -1.61
C GLU A 26 -3.50 -2.67 -2.19
N VAL A 27 -2.50 -2.71 -3.08
CA VAL A 27 -1.98 -3.96 -3.64
C VAL A 27 -1.35 -4.85 -2.56
N LYS A 28 -0.59 -4.27 -1.62
CA LYS A 28 -0.01 -5.03 -0.49
C LYS A 28 -1.10 -5.69 0.36
N ARG A 29 -2.19 -4.98 0.65
CA ARG A 29 -3.34 -5.53 1.39
C ARG A 29 -4.07 -6.62 0.60
N GLU A 30 -4.32 -6.41 -0.69
CA GLU A 30 -4.94 -7.42 -1.55
C GLU A 30 -4.09 -8.71 -1.62
N VAL A 31 -2.78 -8.59 -1.75
CA VAL A 31 -1.86 -9.73 -1.75
C VAL A 31 -1.89 -10.45 -0.40
N ALA A 32 -1.87 -9.72 0.72
CA ALA A 32 -2.00 -10.32 2.05
C ALA A 32 -3.31 -11.11 2.21
N LEU A 33 -4.43 -10.55 1.74
CA LEU A 33 -5.73 -11.22 1.75
C LEU A 33 -5.75 -12.51 0.91
N ARG A 34 -5.17 -12.48 -0.29
CA ARG A 34 -5.09 -13.66 -1.15
C ARG A 34 -4.26 -14.76 -0.51
N LEU A 35 -3.13 -14.40 0.12
CA LEU A 35 -2.27 -15.35 0.82
C LEU A 35 -2.97 -15.94 2.06
N LEU A 36 -3.72 -15.12 2.82
CA LEU A 36 -4.55 -15.59 3.94
C LEU A 36 -5.62 -16.58 3.46
N LYS A 37 -6.31 -16.29 2.35
CA LYS A 37 -7.29 -17.21 1.74
C LYS A 37 -6.68 -18.51 1.24
N MET A 38 -5.41 -18.47 0.80
CA MET A 38 -4.63 -19.65 0.45
C MET A 38 -4.06 -20.39 1.67
N ASN A 39 -4.42 -19.97 2.89
CA ASN A 39 -4.04 -20.60 4.14
C ASN A 39 -2.52 -20.56 4.42
N PHE A 40 -1.82 -19.55 3.89
CA PHE A 40 -0.39 -19.33 4.18
C PHE A 40 -0.16 -18.91 5.63
N PRO A 41 0.99 -19.27 6.23
CA PRO A 41 1.36 -18.82 7.56
C PRO A 41 1.64 -17.32 7.57
N ILE A 42 1.13 -16.62 8.59
CA ILE A 42 1.23 -15.16 8.74
C ILE A 42 2.67 -14.67 8.60
N GLU A 43 3.66 -15.39 9.14
CA GLU A 43 5.08 -15.03 9.04
C GLU A 43 5.56 -14.88 7.58
N LYS A 44 5.13 -15.77 6.68
CA LYS A 44 5.46 -15.65 5.25
C LYS A 44 4.71 -14.52 4.57
N ILE A 45 3.51 -14.21 5.04
CA ILE A 45 2.71 -13.10 4.50
C ILE A 45 3.35 -11.76 4.91
N VAL A 46 3.83 -11.64 6.16
CA VAL A 46 4.62 -10.49 6.64
C VAL A 46 5.85 -10.31 5.77
N GLU A 47 6.62 -11.38 5.54
CA GLU A 47 7.82 -11.33 4.70
C GLU A 47 7.53 -10.93 3.25
N ALA A 48 6.44 -11.45 2.66
CA ALA A 48 6.09 -11.19 1.26
C ALA A 48 5.45 -9.80 1.01
N THR A 49 4.74 -9.26 2.00
CA THR A 49 3.98 -8.00 1.85
C THR A 49 4.63 -6.82 2.57
N GLU A 50 5.62 -7.09 3.42
CA GLU A 50 6.24 -6.14 4.35
C GLU A 50 5.21 -5.45 5.27
N LEU A 51 4.06 -6.09 5.48
CA LEU A 51 3.03 -5.62 6.39
C LEU A 51 3.22 -6.24 7.76
N ASP A 52 2.95 -5.47 8.81
CA ASP A 52 2.99 -5.97 10.18
C ASP A 52 2.04 -7.14 10.41
N SER A 53 2.47 -8.08 11.24
CA SER A 53 1.67 -9.25 11.63
C SER A 53 0.33 -8.84 12.25
N GLU A 54 0.29 -7.70 12.96
CA GLU A 54 -0.94 -7.12 13.52
C GLU A 54 -1.88 -6.64 12.41
N THR A 55 -1.35 -5.98 11.38
CA THR A 55 -2.12 -5.53 10.22
C THR A 55 -2.72 -6.72 9.47
N ILE A 56 -1.94 -7.78 9.28
CA ILE A 56 -2.42 -9.00 8.62
C ILE A 56 -3.51 -9.70 9.43
N LYS A 57 -3.38 -9.78 10.76
CA LYS A 57 -4.43 -10.32 11.64
C LYS A 57 -5.71 -9.49 11.62
N LYS A 58 -5.57 -8.17 11.53
CA LYS A 58 -6.71 -7.26 11.41
C LYS A 58 -7.43 -7.48 10.08
N ILE A 59 -6.67 -7.57 8.99
CA ILE A 59 -7.17 -7.92 7.66
C ILE A 59 -7.86 -9.29 7.66
N GLU A 60 -7.28 -10.31 8.31
CA GLU A 60 -7.90 -11.63 8.46
C GLU A 60 -9.25 -11.50 9.21
N SER A 61 -9.29 -10.76 10.31
CA SER A 61 -10.49 -10.59 11.14
C SER A 61 -11.59 -9.76 10.46
N GLU A 62 -11.21 -8.76 9.64
CA GLU A 62 -12.16 -7.92 8.88
C GLU A 62 -12.78 -8.69 7.70
N HIS A 63 -12.12 -9.74 7.20
CA HIS A 63 -12.56 -10.52 6.03
C HIS A 63 -12.95 -11.98 6.35
N LYS A 64 -13.13 -12.32 7.64
CA LYS A 64 -13.61 -13.61 8.12
C LYS A 64 -15.14 -13.65 8.20
#